data_AF-A0A9Q8FRT6-F1
#
_entry.id   AF-A0A9Q8FRT6-F1
#
_cell.length_a   1.000
_cell.length_b   1.000
_cell.length_c   1.000
_cell.angle_alpha   90.00
_cell.angle_beta   90.00
_cell.angle_gamma   90.00
#
_symmetry.space_group_name_H-M   'P 1'
#
loop_
_entity.id
_entity.type
_entity.pdbx_description
1 polymer ?
#
loop_
_entity_poly.entity_id
_entity_poly.type
_entity_poly.pdbx_seq_one_letter_code
_entity_poly.pdbx_strand_id
1 'polypeptide(L)'
;MSDHKFREAFKELIIKYICPVCGYDQIESQPYDIYGNGSHDICDCCGFEFGYSEDFEVSHKSIKLPYSSLDWAFSRYREAWLENGAEIFMEEYYPSEFNKNGYVKKDILESQLLRINIKV
;
A
#
# COMPACT_ATOMS: atom_id res chain seq x y z
N MET A 1 28.28 24.45 8.88
CA MET A 1 27.33 24.59 7.75
C MET A 1 26.46 23.36 7.74
N SER A 2 25.16 23.58 7.73
CA SER A 2 24.13 22.76 8.38
C SER A 2 23.84 21.43 7.68
N ASP A 3 23.78 20.37 8.51
CA ASP A 3 23.18 19.05 8.29
C ASP A 3 21.81 19.09 7.58
N HIS A 4 21.10 20.22 7.73
CA HIS A 4 19.85 20.52 7.04
C HIS A 4 19.96 20.51 5.50
N LYS A 5 21.09 20.92 4.90
CA LYS A 5 21.25 20.87 3.43
C LYS A 5 21.45 19.44 2.91
N PHE A 6 22.00 18.56 3.75
CA PHE A 6 22.20 17.16 3.42
C PHE A 6 20.88 16.37 3.49
N ARG A 7 20.06 16.61 4.52
CA ARG A 7 18.71 16.02 4.64
C ARG A 7 17.76 16.46 3.53
N GLU A 8 17.86 17.71 3.08
CA GLU A 8 17.03 18.22 1.98
C GLU A 8 17.49 17.68 0.61
N ALA A 9 18.79 17.47 0.39
CA ALA A 9 19.30 16.88 -0.85
C ALA A 9 19.04 15.35 -0.96
N PHE A 10 18.96 14.63 0.16
CA PHE A 10 18.65 13.19 0.18
C PHE A 10 17.15 12.88 0.08
N LYS A 11 16.29 13.84 0.40
CA LYS A 11 14.83 13.72 0.25
C LYS A 11 14.40 13.43 -1.20
N GLU A 12 15.15 13.90 -2.18
CA GLU A 12 14.82 13.78 -3.61
C GLU A 12 15.39 12.51 -4.28
N LEU A 13 16.09 11.65 -3.54
CA LEU A 13 16.67 10.39 -4.03
C LEU A 13 15.98 9.13 -3.49
N ILE A 14 14.84 9.28 -2.79
CA ILE A 14 14.06 8.13 -2.31
C ILE A 14 13.18 7.64 -3.46
N ILE A 15 13.49 6.44 -3.96
CA ILE A 15 12.58 5.73 -4.88
C ILE A 15 11.35 5.34 -4.07
N LYS A 16 10.18 5.80 -4.51
CA LYS A 16 8.90 5.40 -3.96
C LYS A 16 8.22 4.37 -4.85
N TYR A 17 7.51 3.44 -4.23
CA TYR A 17 6.83 2.34 -4.90
C TYR A 17 5.31 2.44 -4.74
N ILE A 18 4.61 1.81 -5.68
CA ILE A 18 3.15 1.75 -5.69
C ILE A 18 2.69 0.51 -4.92
N CYS A 19 1.79 0.71 -3.97
CA CYS A 19 1.08 -0.37 -3.31
C CYS A 19 0.21 -1.12 -4.34
N PRO A 20 0.41 -2.43 -4.56
CA PRO A 20 -0.38 -3.20 -5.53
C PRO A 20 -1.84 -3.39 -5.09
N VAL A 21 -2.15 -3.14 -3.82
CA VAL A 21 -3.51 -3.26 -3.27
C VAL A 21 -4.32 -2.00 -3.51
N CYS A 22 -3.84 -0.84 -3.05
CA CYS A 22 -4.64 0.39 -3.08
C CYS A 22 -4.15 1.45 -4.07
N GLY A 23 -2.94 1.32 -4.63
CA GLY A 23 -2.35 2.29 -5.56
C GLY A 23 -1.72 3.54 -4.93
N TYR A 24 -1.59 3.56 -3.60
CA TYR A 24 -0.78 4.57 -2.89
C TYR A 24 0.68 4.48 -3.33
N ASP A 25 1.32 5.60 -3.65
CA ASP A 25 2.58 5.68 -4.38
C ASP A 25 3.78 6.16 -3.54
N GLN A 26 3.66 6.11 -2.21
CA GLN A 26 4.71 6.57 -1.28
C GLN A 26 5.35 5.44 -0.47
N ILE A 27 5.22 4.18 -0.91
CA ILE A 27 5.85 3.04 -0.23
C ILE A 27 7.37 3.15 -0.33
N GLU A 28 8.09 2.97 0.78
CA GLU A 28 9.55 3.17 0.84
C GLU A 28 10.33 1.99 0.29
N SER A 29 9.86 0.77 0.54
CA SER A 29 10.47 -0.46 0.02
C SER A 29 9.66 -1.03 -1.15
N GLN A 30 10.35 -1.70 -2.07
CA GLN A 30 9.69 -2.42 -3.15
C GLN A 30 8.76 -3.49 -2.55
N PRO A 31 7.43 -3.48 -2.81
CA PRO A 31 6.50 -4.39 -2.14
C PRO A 31 6.87 -5.86 -2.27
N TYR A 32 7.31 -6.28 -3.46
CA TYR A 32 7.80 -7.62 -3.75
C TYR A 32 9.02 -7.58 -4.67
N ASP A 33 10.03 -8.40 -4.36
CA ASP A 33 11.21 -8.57 -5.22
C ASP A 33 10.90 -9.45 -6.46
N ILE A 34 11.92 -9.65 -7.30
CA ILE A 34 11.81 -10.47 -8.52
C ILE A 34 11.53 -11.96 -8.26
N TYR A 35 11.70 -12.42 -7.02
CA TYR A 35 11.44 -13.79 -6.58
C TYR A 35 10.09 -13.92 -5.87
N GLY A 36 9.37 -12.81 -5.70
CA GLY A 36 8.08 -12.77 -5.01
C GLY A 36 8.19 -12.72 -3.48
N ASN A 37 9.34 -12.38 -2.91
CA ASN A 37 9.47 -12.12 -1.48
C ASN A 37 8.94 -10.72 -1.17
N GLY A 38 8.04 -10.61 -0.18
CA GLY A 38 7.52 -9.32 0.28
C GLY A 38 8.54 -8.51 1.09
N SER A 39 8.39 -7.19 1.11
CA SER A 39 9.27 -6.30 1.88
C SER A 39 9.04 -6.31 3.40
N HIS A 40 7.88 -6.81 3.86
CA HIS A 40 7.40 -6.67 5.23
C HIS A 40 7.01 -5.23 5.64
N ASP A 41 7.01 -4.30 4.69
CA ASP A 41 6.41 -2.99 4.90
C ASP A 41 4.88 -3.11 4.97
N ILE A 42 4.26 -2.24 5.77
CA ILE A 42 2.82 -2.09 5.84
C ILE A 42 2.43 -0.83 5.08
N CYS A 43 1.42 -0.91 4.22
CA CYS A 43 0.95 0.26 3.50
C CYS A 43 0.22 1.24 4.43
N ASP A 44 0.74 2.47 4.59
CA ASP A 44 0.09 3.51 5.41
C ASP A 44 -1.33 3.87 4.95
N CYS A 45 -1.66 3.63 3.68
CA CYS A 45 -2.98 3.87 3.14
C CYS A 45 -3.96 2.74 3.48
N CYS A 46 -3.68 1.50 3.08
CA CYS A 46 -4.65 0.41 3.16
C CYS A 46 -4.37 -0.64 4.24
N GLY A 47 -3.21 -0.61 4.88
CA GLY A 47 -2.85 -1.54 5.96
C GLY A 47 -2.37 -2.93 5.51
N PHE A 48 -2.28 -3.19 4.19
CA PHE A 48 -1.74 -4.46 3.71
C PHE A 48 -0.24 -4.58 4.04
N GLU A 49 0.14 -5.66 4.72
CA GLU A 49 1.55 -6.04 4.96
C GLU A 49 2.08 -6.91 3.81
N PHE A 50 3.19 -6.51 3.20
CA PHE A 50 3.74 -7.26 2.07
C PHE A 50 4.53 -8.49 2.50
N GLY A 51 4.10 -9.67 2.05
CA GLY A 51 4.80 -10.95 2.29
C GLY A 51 4.19 -11.80 3.41
N TYR A 52 3.16 -11.30 4.08
CA TYR A 52 2.28 -12.08 4.95
C TYR A 52 0.86 -12.07 4.41
N SER A 53 0.11 -13.14 4.66
CA SER A 53 -1.35 -13.09 4.52
C SER A 53 -1.97 -12.85 5.88
N GLU A 54 -2.59 -11.70 6.06
CA GLU A 54 -3.62 -11.57 7.09
C GLU A 54 -4.81 -12.42 6.64
N ASP A 55 -5.03 -13.52 7.37
CA ASP A 55 -6.01 -14.55 7.05
C ASP A 55 -7.43 -13.98 6.99
N PHE A 56 -7.97 -13.77 5.79
CA PHE A 56 -9.40 -13.51 5.60
C PHE A 56 -10.22 -14.73 5.14
N GLU A 57 -9.58 -15.88 4.84
CA GLU A 57 -10.22 -17.21 4.83
C GLU A 57 -9.16 -18.30 4.57
N VAL A 58 -8.89 -19.09 5.62
CA VAL A 58 -7.73 -20.00 5.76
C VAL A 58 -7.89 -21.29 4.95
N SER A 59 -8.13 -21.22 3.63
CA SER A 59 -8.06 -22.43 2.80
C SER A 59 -6.62 -22.92 2.61
N HIS A 60 -5.62 -22.03 2.73
CA HIS A 60 -4.23 -22.33 2.40
C HIS A 60 -3.27 -22.53 3.59
N LYS A 61 -3.69 -22.33 4.85
CA LYS A 61 -2.90 -22.55 6.09
C LYS A 61 -1.43 -22.10 6.02
N SER A 62 -1.10 -21.14 5.16
CA SER A 62 0.25 -20.76 4.82
C SER A 62 0.43 -19.32 5.24
N ILE A 63 1.33 -19.09 6.18
CA ILE A 63 1.70 -17.76 6.68
C ILE A 63 2.22 -16.85 5.55
N LYS A 64 2.70 -17.45 4.45
CA LYS A 64 3.15 -16.80 3.24
C LYS A 64 2.37 -17.32 2.03
N LEU A 65 1.83 -16.42 1.23
CA LEU A 65 1.20 -16.76 -0.03
C LEU A 65 2.25 -17.04 -1.12
N PRO A 66 2.05 -18.05 -1.98
CA PRO A 66 2.89 -18.21 -3.16
C PRO A 66 2.71 -17.01 -4.11
N TYR A 67 3.77 -16.64 -4.82
CA TYR A 67 3.76 -15.50 -5.75
C TYR A 67 2.60 -15.55 -6.76
N SER A 68 2.26 -16.75 -7.25
CA SER A 68 1.14 -16.98 -8.18
C SER A 68 -0.25 -16.63 -7.62
N SER A 69 -0.36 -16.42 -6.31
CA SER A 69 -1.63 -16.13 -5.62
C SER A 69 -1.73 -14.69 -5.13
N LEU A 70 -0.72 -13.84 -5.38
CA LEU A 70 -0.70 -12.47 -4.92
C LEU A 70 -1.84 -11.63 -5.49
N ASP A 71 -2.12 -11.74 -6.80
CA ASP A 71 -3.20 -10.98 -7.45
C ASP A 71 -4.57 -11.27 -6.80
N TRP A 72 -4.82 -12.52 -6.43
CA TRP A 72 -6.03 -12.92 -5.71
C TRP A 72 -6.08 -12.27 -4.33
N ALA A 73 -5.00 -12.33 -3.56
CA ALA A 73 -4.96 -11.75 -2.21
C ALA A 73 -5.10 -10.23 -2.24
N PHE A 74 -4.41 -9.55 -3.15
CA PHE A 74 -4.55 -8.11 -3.35
C PHE A 74 -5.99 -7.73 -3.71
N SER A 75 -6.65 -8.53 -4.55
CA SER A 75 -8.04 -8.26 -4.94
C SER A 75 -8.99 -8.43 -3.76
N ARG A 76 -8.88 -9.52 -2.99
CA ARG A 76 -9.74 -9.78 -1.83
C ARG A 76 -9.56 -8.74 -0.73
N TYR A 77 -8.32 -8.36 -0.43
CA TYR A 77 -8.06 -7.32 0.56
C TYR A 77 -8.57 -5.96 0.09
N ARG A 78 -8.33 -5.61 -1.19
CA ARG A 78 -8.86 -4.37 -1.78
C ARG A 78 -10.38 -4.31 -1.71
N GLU A 79 -11.08 -5.39 -2.04
CA GLU A 79 -12.54 -5.48 -1.93
C GLU A 79 -13.01 -5.17 -0.50
N ALA A 80 -12.46 -5.84 0.50
CA ALA A 80 -12.82 -5.60 1.90
C ALA A 80 -12.48 -4.16 2.36
N TRP A 81 -11.33 -3.64 1.95
CA TRP A 81 -10.94 -2.26 2.23
C TRP A 81 -11.90 -1.24 1.59
N LEU A 82 -12.33 -1.48 0.36
CA LEU A 82 -13.32 -0.65 -0.34
C LEU A 82 -14.72 -0.75 0.29
N GLU A 83 -15.15 -1.93 0.72
CA GLU A 83 -16.40 -2.15 1.46
C GLU A 83 -16.43 -1.37 2.78
N ASN A 84 -15.28 -1.23 3.43
CA ASN A 84 -15.09 -0.40 4.62
C ASN A 84 -14.86 1.09 4.30
N GLY A 85 -15.08 1.52 3.05
CA GLY A 85 -15.04 2.93 2.67
C GLY A 85 -13.64 3.48 2.41
N ALA A 86 -12.64 2.62 2.20
CA ALA A 86 -11.23 3.00 2.03
C ALA A 86 -10.67 3.75 3.26
N GLU A 87 -10.87 3.17 4.44
CA GLU A 87 -10.31 3.66 5.71
C GLU A 87 -8.78 3.73 5.62
N ILE A 88 -8.20 4.83 6.10
CA ILE A 88 -6.76 5.05 6.12
C ILE A 88 -6.16 4.32 7.32
N PHE A 89 -5.18 3.44 7.06
CA PHE A 89 -4.56 2.65 8.12
C PHE A 89 -3.70 3.48 9.08
N MET A 90 -2.80 4.31 8.56
CA MET A 90 -1.90 5.17 9.36
C MET A 90 -2.10 6.65 9.00
N GLU A 91 -3.12 7.28 9.59
CA GLU A 91 -3.45 8.69 9.32
C GLU A 91 -2.28 9.66 9.57
N GLU A 92 -1.37 9.33 10.50
CA GLU A 92 -0.18 10.15 10.80
C GLU A 92 0.82 10.21 9.63
N TYR A 93 0.91 9.13 8.84
CA TYR A 93 1.87 9.01 7.73
C TYR A 93 1.22 9.18 6.35
N TYR A 94 -0.11 9.23 6.29
CA TYR A 94 -0.85 9.49 5.07
C TYR A 94 -1.08 11.00 4.85
N PRO A 95 -0.94 11.52 3.61
CA PRO A 95 -1.09 12.95 3.35
C PRO A 95 -2.46 13.49 3.80
N SER A 96 -2.45 14.48 4.69
CA SER A 96 -3.67 15.06 5.27
C SER A 96 -4.61 15.65 4.22
N GLU A 97 -4.06 16.14 3.10
CA GLU A 97 -4.80 16.64 1.96
C GLU A 97 -5.54 15.55 1.18
N PHE A 98 -5.19 14.27 1.37
CA PHE A 98 -5.87 13.12 0.78
C PHE A 98 -6.87 12.47 1.75
N ASN A 99 -6.82 12.86 3.03
CA ASN A 99 -7.70 12.37 4.09
C ASN A 99 -9.00 13.19 4.15
N LYS A 100 -10.12 12.48 4.29
CA LYS A 100 -11.42 13.04 4.66
C LYS A 100 -11.99 12.21 5.82
N ASN A 101 -11.80 12.70 7.03
CA ASN A 101 -12.32 12.10 8.26
C ASN A 101 -11.89 10.63 8.45
N GLY A 102 -10.61 10.32 8.21
CA GLY A 102 -10.06 8.97 8.34
C GLY A 102 -10.21 8.10 7.09
N TYR A 103 -10.79 8.62 6.01
CA TYR A 103 -10.98 7.90 4.75
C TYR A 103 -10.25 8.58 3.60
N VAL A 104 -9.83 7.80 2.59
CA VAL A 104 -9.26 8.37 1.36
C VAL A 104 -10.33 9.17 0.62
N LYS A 105 -10.01 10.42 0.25
CA LYS A 105 -10.90 11.26 -0.58
C LYS A 105 -11.21 10.56 -1.90
N LYS A 106 -12.45 10.68 -2.37
CA LYS A 106 -12.95 9.96 -3.56
C LYS A 106 -12.08 10.15 -4.82
N ASP A 107 -11.72 11.39 -5.14
CA ASP A 107 -10.88 11.73 -6.30
C ASP A 107 -9.46 11.16 -6.18
N ILE A 108 -8.92 11.12 -4.96
CA ILE A 108 -7.64 10.48 -4.67
C ILE A 108 -7.76 8.96 -4.80
N LEU A 109 -8.81 8.37 -4.25
CA LEU A 109 -9.07 6.92 -4.33
C LEU A 109 -9.14 6.46 -5.80
N GLU A 110 -9.91 7.18 -6.63
CA GLU A 110 -9.99 6.93 -8.08
C GLU A 110 -8.60 7.01 -8.73
N SER A 111 -7.82 8.04 -8.39
CA SER A 111 -6.47 8.22 -8.93
C SER A 111 -5.51 7.11 -8.50
N GLN A 112 -5.55 6.68 -7.24
CA GLN A 112 -4.73 5.58 -6.74
C GLN A 112 -5.07 4.27 -7.46
N LEU A 113 -6.35 3.91 -7.54
CA LEU A 113 -6.80 2.67 -8.17
C LEU A 113 -6.47 2.64 -9.67
N LEU A 114 -6.55 3.78 -10.36
CA LEU A 114 -6.16 3.88 -11.76
C LEU A 114 -4.66 3.58 -11.99
N ARG A 115 -3.77 3.91 -11.05
CA ARG A 115 -2.32 3.57 -11.16
C ARG A 115 -2.06 2.07 -11.21
N ILE A 116 -2.96 1.28 -10.64
CA ILE A 116 -2.91 -0.18 -10.65
C ILE A 116 -3.94 -0.79 -11.62
N ASN A 117 -4.44 0.01 -12.58
CA ASN A 117 -5.38 -0.39 -13.63
C ASN A 117 -6.74 -0.89 -13.12
N ILE A 118 -7.18 -0.43 -11.95
CA ILE A 118 -8.50 -0.72 -11.40
C ILE A 118 -9.43 0.47 -11.65
N LYS A 119 -10.64 0.19 -12.12
CA LYS A 119 -11.70 1.17 -12.35
C LYS A 119 -12.82 0.95 -11.34
N VAL A 120 -13.27 2.03 -10.71
CA VAL A 120 -14.37 2.07 -9.73
C VAL A 120 -15.45 3.06 -10.17
#